data_AF-A0A1F4N7I6-F1
#
_entry.id   AF-A0A1F4N7I6-F1
#
_cell.length_a   1.000
_cell.length_b   1.000
_cell.length_c   1.000
_cell.angle_alpha   90.00
_cell.angle_beta   90.00
_cell.angle_gamma   90.00
#
_symmetry.space_group_name_H-M   'P 1'
#
loop_
_entity.id
_entity.type
_entity.pdbx_description
1 polymer ?
#
loop_
_entity_poly.entity_id
_entity_poly.type
_entity_poly.pdbx_seq_one_letter_code
_entity_poly.pdbx_strand_id
1 'polypeptide(L)'
;MVGVNEVLFRTVEFIPGINWVYLPAGVRLLATLLFGLSGAIGLLLASWCASFWIFFPDDFPRAFVGGIIAAVAPYIVYVMARRFFGLRGSLANLTAGKLLICIVGYSVASPLMHHIWFHLRDPVGHDWSGFFVMATGDFLGSVVVFYTIKLALNRWMPPRAAGTPHPR
;
A
#
# COMPACT_ATOMS: atom_id res chain seq x y z
N MET A 1 -3.98 10.47 11.81
CA MET A 1 -2.64 11.07 11.73
C MET A 1 -2.88 12.55 11.62
N VAL A 2 -2.21 13.49 12.27
CA VAL A 2 -1.03 13.51 13.15
C VAL A 2 -0.34 12.17 13.39
N GLY A 3 0.47 11.76 12.43
CA GLY A 3 1.28 10.56 12.48
C GLY A 3 2.37 10.71 11.44
N VAL A 4 3.37 9.84 11.45
CA VAL A 4 4.64 9.98 10.71
C VAL A 4 4.51 10.55 9.29
N ASN A 5 3.46 10.20 8.53
CA ASN A 5 3.19 10.79 7.22
C ASN A 5 2.94 12.31 7.25
N GLU A 6 2.11 12.78 8.19
CA GLU A 6 1.81 14.20 8.39
C GLU A 6 3.02 14.95 8.97
N VAL A 7 3.84 14.30 9.81
CA VAL A 7 5.07 14.92 10.34
C VAL A 7 6.14 15.09 9.26
N LEU A 8 6.30 14.12 8.36
CA LEU A 8 7.27 14.17 7.26
C LEU A 8 6.82 14.99 6.06
N PHE A 9 5.51 15.06 5.78
CA PHE A 9 4.97 15.70 4.57
C PHE A 9 3.98 16.84 4.86
N ARG A 10 4.05 17.46 6.05
CA ARG A 10 3.18 18.59 6.46
C ARG A 10 3.16 19.78 5.49
N THR A 11 4.22 19.95 4.69
CA THR A 11 4.33 20.99 3.65
C THR A 11 3.71 20.60 2.30
N VAL A 12 3.19 19.38 2.16
CA VAL A 12 2.62 18.83 0.92
C VAL A 12 1.24 18.20 1.18
N GLU A 13 0.44 18.86 2.03
CA GLU A 13 -0.91 18.44 2.39
C GLU A 13 -1.93 19.23 1.55
N PHE A 14 -2.81 18.54 0.81
CA PHE A 14 -3.85 19.19 -0.02
C PHE A 14 -5.10 19.50 0.80
N ILE A 15 -5.54 18.52 1.60
CA ILE A 15 -6.68 18.56 2.54
C ILE A 15 -6.29 17.64 3.73
N PRO A 16 -6.71 17.93 4.98
CA PRO A 16 -6.44 17.05 6.13
C PRO A 16 -6.77 15.58 5.83
N GLY A 17 -5.76 14.72 5.87
CA GLY A 17 -5.89 13.28 5.59
C GLY A 17 -5.69 12.85 4.13
N ILE A 18 -5.58 13.78 3.18
CA ILE A 18 -5.20 13.53 1.79
C ILE A 18 -3.85 14.18 1.53
N ASN A 19 -2.80 13.36 1.58
CA ASN A 19 -1.43 13.78 1.36
C ASN A 19 -0.99 13.46 -0.08
N TRP A 20 -0.24 14.36 -0.70
CA TRP A 20 0.38 14.12 -2.01
C TRP A 20 1.39 12.97 -1.98
N VAL A 21 1.90 12.62 -0.79
CA VAL A 21 2.69 11.41 -0.55
C VAL A 21 2.09 10.66 0.62
N TYR A 22 1.66 9.42 0.38
CA TYR A 22 1.02 8.60 1.40
C TYR A 22 1.78 7.29 1.61
N LEU A 23 2.79 7.33 2.48
CA LEU A 23 3.67 6.19 2.76
C LEU A 23 2.94 4.91 3.20
N PRO A 24 1.83 4.98 3.98
CA PRO A 24 1.09 3.77 4.36
C PRO A 24 0.61 2.95 3.16
N ALA A 25 0.39 3.55 1.98
CA ALA A 25 0.06 2.81 0.76
C ALA A 25 1.19 1.83 0.38
N GLY A 26 2.43 2.31 0.33
CA GLY A 26 3.57 1.49 -0.02
C GLY A 26 3.81 0.33 0.95
N VAL A 27 3.66 0.58 2.25
CA VAL A 27 3.82 -0.45 3.29
C VAL A 27 2.77 -1.54 3.14
N ARG A 28 1.52 -1.17 2.84
CA ARG A 28 0.42 -2.10 2.62
C ARG A 28 0.63 -3.00 1.41
N LEU A 29 0.99 -2.39 0.29
CA LEU A 29 1.29 -3.14 -0.93
C LEU A 29 2.48 -4.07 -0.72
N LEU A 30 3.55 -3.59 -0.10
CA LEU A 30 4.73 -4.40 0.22
C LEU A 30 4.35 -5.61 1.09
N ALA A 31 3.61 -5.39 2.18
CA ALA A 31 3.24 -6.46 3.12
C ALA A 31 2.47 -7.60 2.41
N THR A 32 1.51 -7.25 1.54
CA THR A 32 0.75 -8.26 0.79
C THR A 32 1.56 -8.91 -0.33
N LEU A 33 2.47 -8.19 -0.99
CA LEU A 33 3.35 -8.81 -1.99
C LEU A 33 4.33 -9.80 -1.33
N LEU A 34 4.87 -9.47 -0.15
CA LEU A 34 5.81 -10.31 0.60
C LEU A 34 5.14 -11.54 1.23
N PHE A 35 4.00 -11.35 1.87
CA PHE A 35 3.39 -12.37 2.73
C PHE A 35 2.06 -12.91 2.18
N GLY A 36 1.56 -12.39 1.06
CA GLY A 36 0.30 -12.82 0.46
C GLY A 36 -0.88 -12.67 1.43
N LEU A 37 -1.62 -13.76 1.65
CA LEU A 37 -2.80 -13.77 2.51
C LEU A 37 -2.46 -13.50 3.98
N SER A 38 -1.35 -14.03 4.50
CA SER A 38 -0.95 -13.76 5.89
C SER A 38 -0.59 -12.28 6.07
N GLY A 39 0.00 -11.66 5.05
CA GLY A 39 0.21 -10.21 5.00
C GLY A 39 -1.09 -9.42 5.02
N ALA A 40 -2.09 -9.85 4.25
CA ALA A 40 -3.40 -9.22 4.22
C ALA A 40 -4.15 -9.33 5.57
N ILE A 41 -4.10 -10.50 6.22
CA ILE A 41 -4.70 -10.72 7.55
C ILE A 41 -4.00 -9.86 8.60
N GLY A 42 -2.66 -9.86 8.64
CA GLY A 42 -1.91 -9.02 9.57
C GLY A 42 -2.22 -7.54 9.35
N LEU A 43 -2.35 -7.13 8.09
CA LEU A 43 -2.71 -5.76 7.74
C LEU A 43 -4.13 -5.39 8.15
N LEU A 44 -5.09 -6.30 8.00
CA LEU A 44 -6.47 -6.10 8.45
C LEU A 44 -6.51 -5.86 9.97
N LEU A 45 -5.87 -6.74 10.73
CA LEU A 45 -5.83 -6.64 12.19
C LEU A 45 -5.12 -5.36 12.65
N ALA A 46 -3.98 -5.03 12.06
CA ALA A 46 -3.25 -3.80 12.35
C ALA A 46 -4.08 -2.55 11.99
N SER A 47 -4.78 -2.59 10.85
CA SER A 47 -5.61 -1.48 10.39
C SER A 47 -6.83 -1.30 11.28
N TRP A 48 -7.47 -2.38 11.73
CA TRP A 48 -8.58 -2.31 12.69
C TRP A 48 -8.12 -1.83 14.06
N CYS A 49 -7.03 -2.37 14.59
CA CYS A 49 -6.40 -1.91 15.83
C CYS A 49 -6.19 -0.38 15.79
N ALA A 50 -5.54 0.12 14.73
CA ALA A 50 -5.32 1.55 14.57
C ALA A 50 -6.62 2.32 14.33
N SER A 51 -7.57 1.77 13.57
CA SER A 51 -8.81 2.47 13.24
C SER A 51 -9.75 2.60 14.43
N PHE A 52 -9.95 1.54 15.20
CA PHE A 52 -10.84 1.55 16.36
C PHE A 52 -10.26 2.29 17.56
N TRP A 53 -8.93 2.29 17.75
CA TRP A 53 -8.32 2.93 18.91
C TRP A 53 -7.74 4.31 18.65
N ILE A 54 -7.41 4.65 17.39
CA ILE A 54 -6.67 5.87 17.08
C ILE A 54 -7.42 6.77 16.09
N PHE A 55 -7.94 6.22 14.98
CA PHE A 55 -8.43 7.07 13.89
C PHE A 55 -9.93 7.37 13.93
N PHE A 56 -10.75 6.38 14.24
CA PHE A 56 -12.20 6.45 14.16
C PHE A 56 -12.86 5.75 15.36
N PRO A 57 -12.49 6.11 16.61
CA PRO A 57 -13.04 5.46 17.80
C PRO A 57 -14.57 5.57 17.88
N ASP A 58 -15.13 6.67 17.37
CA ASP A 58 -16.57 6.95 17.42
C ASP A 58 -17.32 6.65 16.11
N ASP A 59 -16.63 6.19 15.05
CA ASP A 59 -17.25 5.87 13.75
C ASP A 59 -16.95 4.41 13.37
N PHE A 60 -17.70 3.50 14.00
CA PHE A 60 -17.55 2.05 13.81
C PHE A 60 -17.59 1.63 12.33
N PRO A 61 -18.57 2.06 11.50
CA PRO A 61 -18.60 1.66 10.10
C PRO A 61 -17.36 2.11 9.32
N ARG A 62 -16.87 3.33 9.56
CA ARG A 62 -15.66 3.84 8.92
C ARG A 62 -14.41 3.08 9.36
N ALA A 63 -14.29 2.77 10.65
CA ALA A 63 -13.19 1.98 11.17
C ALA A 63 -13.17 0.56 10.58
N PHE A 64 -14.33 -0.08 10.55
CA PHE A 64 -14.48 -1.45 10.07
C PHE A 64 -14.23 -1.56 8.58
N VAL A 65 -14.94 -0.78 7.76
CA VAL A 65 -14.81 -0.82 6.30
C VAL A 65 -13.46 -0.28 5.84
N GLY A 66 -12.94 0.77 6.48
CA GLY A 66 -11.60 1.29 6.19
C GLY A 66 -10.51 0.24 6.40
N GLY A 67 -10.59 -0.54 7.49
CA GLY A 67 -9.66 -1.67 7.71
C GLY A 67 -9.78 -2.78 6.66
N ILE A 68 -11.00 -3.10 6.23
CA ILE A 68 -11.24 -4.06 5.15
C ILE A 68 -10.63 -3.55 3.84
N ILE A 69 -10.92 -2.32 3.43
CA ILE A 69 -10.37 -1.74 2.20
C ILE A 69 -8.85 -1.71 2.26
N ALA A 70 -8.27 -1.33 3.41
CA ALA A 70 -6.83 -1.30 3.61
C ALA A 70 -6.15 -2.65 3.36
N ALA A 71 -6.81 -3.76 3.66
CA ALA A 71 -6.29 -5.12 3.45
C ALA A 71 -6.66 -5.71 2.08
N VAL A 72 -7.89 -5.50 1.63
CA VAL A 72 -8.43 -6.11 0.40
C VAL A 72 -7.84 -5.46 -0.84
N ALA A 73 -7.72 -4.13 -0.90
CA ALA A 73 -7.18 -3.43 -2.06
C ALA A 73 -5.77 -3.93 -2.47
N PRO A 74 -4.78 -4.00 -1.56
CA PRO A 74 -3.45 -4.52 -1.92
C PRO A 74 -3.47 -6.04 -2.15
N TYR A 75 -4.36 -6.79 -1.49
CA TYR A 75 -4.48 -8.24 -1.72
C TYR A 75 -5.04 -8.59 -3.10
N ILE A 76 -6.01 -7.83 -3.62
CA ILE A 76 -6.50 -7.99 -5.00
C ILE A 76 -5.36 -7.82 -5.98
N VAL A 77 -4.53 -6.79 -5.80
CA VAL A 77 -3.36 -6.54 -6.66
C VAL A 77 -2.37 -7.70 -6.57
N TYR A 78 -2.11 -8.24 -5.38
CA TYR A 78 -1.29 -9.43 -5.21
C TYR A 78 -1.86 -10.64 -5.99
N VAL A 79 -3.16 -10.92 -5.88
CA VAL A 79 -3.81 -12.03 -6.60
C VAL A 79 -3.73 -11.84 -8.11
N MET A 80 -3.98 -10.62 -8.60
CA MET A 80 -3.83 -10.28 -10.03
C MET A 80 -2.38 -10.45 -10.48
N ALA A 81 -1.42 -9.96 -9.70
CA ALA A 81 -0.01 -10.09 -10.02
C ALA A 81 0.43 -11.57 -10.07
N ARG A 82 -0.09 -12.42 -9.18
CA ARG A 82 0.12 -13.88 -9.30
C ARG A 82 -0.47 -14.45 -10.58
N ARG A 83 -1.70 -14.08 -10.92
CA ARG A 83 -2.41 -14.62 -12.08
C ARG A 83 -1.78 -14.21 -13.40
N PHE A 84 -1.38 -12.94 -13.53
CA PHE A 84 -0.84 -12.38 -14.77
C PHE A 84 0.68 -12.53 -14.90
N PHE A 85 1.43 -12.49 -13.78
CA PHE A 85 2.88 -12.52 -13.82
C PHE A 85 3.51 -13.79 -13.26
N GLY A 86 2.69 -14.73 -12.79
CA GLY A 86 3.16 -16.00 -12.25
C GLY A 86 3.97 -15.86 -10.96
N LEU A 87 3.70 -14.84 -10.13
CA LEU A 87 4.37 -14.70 -8.84
C LEU A 87 4.19 -15.98 -8.01
N ARG A 88 5.32 -16.63 -7.71
CA ARG A 88 5.41 -17.72 -6.74
C ARG A 88 5.49 -17.11 -5.33
N GLY A 89 5.44 -17.92 -4.28
CA GLY A 89 5.50 -17.46 -2.88
C GLY A 89 6.78 -16.71 -2.46
N SER A 90 7.64 -16.33 -3.42
CA SER A 90 8.82 -15.50 -3.26
C SER A 90 8.81 -14.39 -4.32
N LEU A 91 9.23 -13.17 -3.96
CA LEU A 91 9.39 -12.04 -4.87
C LEU A 91 10.53 -12.23 -5.90
N ALA A 92 11.20 -13.38 -5.93
CA ALA A 92 12.34 -13.63 -6.82
C ALA A 92 12.04 -13.38 -8.32
N ASN A 93 10.78 -13.47 -8.77
CA ASN A 93 10.40 -13.19 -10.16
C ASN A 93 9.79 -11.78 -10.36
N LEU A 94 9.73 -10.96 -9.31
CA LEU A 94 9.19 -9.61 -9.40
C LEU A 94 10.24 -8.66 -9.99
N THR A 95 10.15 -8.42 -11.29
CA THR A 95 10.99 -7.41 -11.96
C THR A 95 10.52 -6.00 -11.61
N ALA A 96 11.38 -4.99 -11.84
CA ALA A 96 11.02 -3.59 -11.62
C ALA A 96 9.75 -3.17 -12.39
N GLY A 97 9.57 -3.66 -13.62
CA GLY A 97 8.37 -3.41 -14.42
C GLY A 97 7.11 -4.03 -13.81
N LYS A 98 7.18 -5.30 -13.37
CA LYS A 98 6.04 -5.96 -12.70
C LYS A 98 5.67 -5.25 -11.40
N LEU A 99 6.67 -4.82 -10.64
CA LEU A 99 6.46 -4.04 -9.42
C LEU A 99 5.77 -2.70 -9.73
N LEU A 100 6.20 -1.99 -10.77
CA LEU A 100 5.57 -0.73 -11.16
C LEU A 100 4.10 -0.93 -11.55
N ILE A 101 3.78 -2.02 -12.27
CA ILE A 101 2.39 -2.36 -12.59
C ILE A 101 1.59 -2.64 -11.31
N CYS A 102 2.15 -3.33 -10.32
CA CYS A 102 1.49 -3.51 -9.02
C CYS A 102 1.26 -2.18 -8.30
N ILE A 103 2.24 -1.27 -8.32
CA ILE A 103 2.12 0.06 -7.70
C ILE A 103 0.98 0.85 -8.36
N VAL A 104 0.93 0.90 -9.69
CA VAL A 104 -0.13 1.59 -10.44
C VAL A 104 -1.50 0.94 -10.21
N GLY A 105 -1.55 -0.40 -10.24
CA GLY A 105 -2.80 -1.13 -9.99
C GLY A 105 -3.33 -0.86 -8.59
N TYR A 106 -2.45 -0.80 -7.59
CA TYR A 106 -2.82 -0.50 -6.22
C TYR A 106 -3.22 0.96 -6.01
N SER A 107 -2.50 1.91 -6.63
CA SER A 107 -2.81 3.33 -6.54
C SER A 107 -4.13 3.70 -7.18
N VAL A 108 -4.71 2.84 -8.02
CA VAL A 108 -6.07 3.00 -8.54
C VAL A 108 -7.08 2.21 -7.71
N ALA A 109 -6.78 0.94 -7.40
CA ALA A 109 -7.71 0.06 -6.68
C ALA A 109 -8.05 0.59 -5.27
N SER A 110 -7.05 1.12 -4.55
CA SER A 110 -7.24 1.63 -3.19
C SER A 110 -8.20 2.84 -3.17
N PRO A 111 -7.95 3.95 -3.90
CA PRO A 111 -8.88 5.07 -3.94
C PRO A 111 -10.24 4.70 -4.49
N LEU A 112 -10.31 3.81 -5.49
CA LEU A 112 -11.58 3.38 -6.07
C LEU A 112 -12.47 2.73 -5.02
N MET A 113 -11.92 1.83 -4.21
CA MET A 113 -12.69 1.19 -3.14
C MET A 113 -13.15 2.19 -2.06
N HIS A 114 -12.31 3.17 -1.72
CA HIS A 114 -12.70 4.22 -0.77
C HIS A 114 -13.81 5.11 -1.31
N HIS A 115 -13.71 5.58 -2.56
CA HIS A 115 -14.72 6.41 -3.19
C HIS A 115 -16.03 5.66 -3.44
N ILE A 116 -15.98 4.37 -3.80
CA ILE A 116 -17.19 3.53 -3.84
C ILE A 116 -17.87 3.50 -2.46
N TRP A 117 -17.10 3.28 -1.39
CA TRP A 117 -17.66 3.29 -0.03
C TRP A 117 -18.25 4.66 0.36
N PHE A 118 -17.54 5.76 0.06
CA PHE A 118 -18.02 7.11 0.35
C PHE A 118 -19.29 7.44 -0.43
N HIS A 119 -19.36 7.07 -1.70
CA HIS A 119 -20.56 7.22 -2.51
C HIS A 119 -21.73 6.38 -1.97
N LEU A 120 -21.50 5.17 -1.46
CA LEU A 120 -22.55 4.35 -0.82
C LEU A 120 -23.06 4.95 0.50
N ARG A 121 -22.23 5.73 1.21
CA ARG A 121 -22.60 6.42 2.45
C ARG A 121 -23.32 7.74 2.22
N ASP A 122 -22.92 8.47 1.19
CA ASP A 122 -23.53 9.73 0.77
C ASP A 122 -23.62 9.81 -0.77
N PRO A 123 -24.68 9.22 -1.36
CA PRO A 123 -24.79 9.14 -2.82
C PRO A 123 -24.95 10.50 -3.52
N VAL A 124 -25.48 11.50 -2.81
CA VAL A 124 -25.86 12.80 -3.38
C VAL A 124 -24.78 13.86 -3.14
N GLY A 125 -24.06 13.78 -2.01
CA GLY A 125 -23.02 14.75 -1.66
C GLY A 125 -21.58 14.31 -1.97
N HIS A 126 -21.36 13.05 -2.39
CA HIS A 126 -20.00 12.55 -2.62
C HIS A 126 -19.35 13.11 -3.89
N ASP A 127 -18.28 13.88 -3.71
CA ASP A 127 -17.40 14.36 -4.77
C ASP A 127 -16.24 13.38 -5.05
N TRP A 128 -16.02 13.11 -6.33
CA TRP A 128 -14.95 12.25 -6.84
C TRP A 128 -13.65 13.01 -7.12
N SER A 129 -13.61 14.34 -6.95
CA SER A 129 -12.40 15.16 -7.18
C SER A 129 -11.19 14.67 -6.38
N GLY A 130 -11.40 14.16 -5.17
CA GLY A 130 -10.36 13.60 -4.31
C GLY A 130 -9.69 12.32 -4.83
N PHE A 131 -10.30 11.65 -5.81
CA PHE A 131 -9.81 10.37 -6.33
C PHE A 131 -8.39 10.49 -6.90
N PHE A 132 -8.15 11.51 -7.74
CA PHE A 132 -6.85 11.70 -8.38
C PHE A 132 -5.76 12.07 -7.38
N VAL A 133 -6.11 12.84 -6.35
CA VAL A 133 -5.17 13.23 -5.30
C VAL A 133 -4.78 11.99 -4.48
N MET A 134 -5.77 11.19 -4.08
CA MET A 134 -5.52 9.94 -3.35
C MET A 134 -4.73 8.93 -4.19
N ALA A 135 -5.06 8.79 -5.48
CA ALA A 135 -4.31 7.92 -6.39
C ALA A 135 -2.85 8.37 -6.55
N THR A 136 -2.63 9.68 -6.68
CA THR A 136 -1.28 10.24 -6.75
C THR A 136 -0.52 10.02 -5.45
N GLY A 137 -1.17 10.24 -4.31
CA GLY A 137 -0.63 9.98 -2.98
C GLY A 137 -0.21 8.53 -2.76
N ASP A 138 -1.08 7.59 -3.15
CA ASP A 138 -0.83 6.15 -3.05
C ASP A 138 0.30 5.71 -3.99
N PHE A 139 0.35 6.26 -5.20
CA PHE A 139 1.41 6.00 -6.17
C PHE A 139 2.78 6.49 -5.65
N LEU A 140 2.88 7.78 -5.31
CA LEU A 140 4.13 8.38 -4.85
C LEU A 140 4.60 7.76 -3.53
N GLY A 141 3.67 7.55 -2.59
CA GLY A 141 3.96 6.90 -1.32
C GLY A 141 4.49 5.48 -1.51
N SER A 142 3.91 4.73 -2.46
CA SER A 142 4.41 3.40 -2.81
C SER A 142 5.80 3.44 -3.41
N VAL A 143 6.05 4.30 -4.41
CA VAL A 143 7.37 4.46 -5.02
C VAL A 143 8.42 4.76 -3.95
N VAL A 144 8.16 5.74 -3.07
CA VAL A 144 9.08 6.11 -1.98
C VAL A 144 9.42 4.91 -1.10
N VAL A 145 8.40 4.16 -0.64
CA VAL A 145 8.63 2.99 0.23
C VAL A 145 9.47 1.93 -0.46
N PHE A 146 9.14 1.55 -1.70
CA PHE A 146 9.87 0.50 -2.42
C PHE A 146 11.33 0.89 -2.70
N TYR A 147 11.59 2.14 -3.09
CA TYR A 147 12.96 2.61 -3.31
C TYR A 147 13.75 2.74 -2.01
N THR A 148 13.11 3.16 -0.92
CA THR A 148 13.75 3.23 0.41
C THR A 148 14.20 1.84 0.86
N ILE A 149 13.34 0.84 0.69
CA ILE A 149 13.67 -0.55 1.03
C ILE A 149 14.76 -1.09 0.11
N LYS A 150 14.70 -0.82 -1.19
CA LYS A 150 15.76 -1.21 -2.12
C LYS A 150 17.12 -0.63 -1.71
N LEU A 151 17.16 0.65 -1.35
CA LEU A 151 18.38 1.32 -0.89
C LEU A 151 18.89 0.70 0.42
N ALA A 152 18.00 0.43 1.36
CA ALA A 152 18.33 -0.27 2.60
C ALA A 152 18.89 -1.68 2.32
N LEU A 153 18.23 -2.48 1.49
CA LEU A 153 18.73 -3.82 1.15
C LEU A 153 20.11 -3.75 0.49
N ASN A 154 20.34 -2.82 -0.45
CA ASN A 154 21.63 -2.68 -1.12
C ASN A 154 22.76 -2.25 -0.16
N ARG A 155 22.44 -1.49 0.89
CA ARG A 155 23.43 -0.99 1.85
C ARG A 155 23.71 -1.98 2.98
N TRP A 156 22.75 -2.86 3.31
CA TRP A 156 22.84 -3.77 4.45
C TRP A 156 23.01 -5.25 4.06
N MET A 157 22.68 -5.64 2.83
CA MET A 157 22.96 -6.97 2.26
C MET A 157 23.87 -6.81 1.04
N PRO A 158 25.20 -6.95 1.20
CA PRO A 158 26.11 -7.03 0.06
C PRO A 158 25.67 -8.20 -0.86
N PRO A 159 25.86 -8.08 -2.19
CA PRO A 159 25.58 -9.18 -3.10
C PRO A 159 26.27 -10.45 -2.61
N ARG A 160 25.52 -11.56 -2.45
CA ARG A 160 26.14 -12.87 -2.21
C ARG A 160 27.12 -13.09 -3.35
N ALA A 161 28.41 -13.12 -3.05
CA ALA A 161 29.44 -13.46 -4.01
C ALA A 161 29.03 -14.79 -4.67
N ALA A 162 28.82 -14.76 -5.98
CA ALA A 162 28.63 -15.98 -6.75
C ALA A 162 29.80 -16.91 -6.43
N GLY A 163 29.48 -18.14 -6.04
CA GLY A 163 30.45 -19.10 -5.53
C GLY A 163 31.70 -19.14 -6.38
N THR A 164 32.85 -19.06 -5.72
CA THR A 164 34.14 -19.37 -6.32
C THR A 164 34.05 -20.70 -7.05
N PRO A 165 34.41 -20.79 -8.34
CA PRO A 165 34.53 -22.08 -9.01
C PRO A 165 35.58 -22.89 -8.25
N HIS A 166 35.21 -24.07 -7.76
CA HIS A 166 36.17 -25.03 -7.25
C HIS A 166 37.15 -25.37 -8.38
N PRO A 167 38.47 -25.16 -8.23
CA PRO A 167 39.43 -25.79 -9.11
C PRO A 167 39.38 -27.29 -8.87
N ARG A 168 39.54 -28.02 -9.98
CA ARG A 168 39.29 -29.45 -10.19
C ARG A 168 39.98 -30.37 -9.19
#